data_AF-A0A2U3LIR2-F1
#
_entry.id   AF-A0A2U3LIR2-F1
#
_cell.length_a   1.000
_cell.length_b   1.000
_cell.length_c   1.000
_cell.angle_alpha   90.00
_cell.angle_beta   90.00
_cell.angle_gamma   90.00
#
_symmetry.space_group_name_H-M   'P 1'
#
loop_
_entity.id
_entity.type
_entity.pdbx_description
1 polymer ?
#
loop_
_entity_poly.entity_id
_entity_poly.type
_entity_poly.pdbx_seq_one_letter_code
_entity_poly.pdbx_strand_id
1 'polypeptide(L)' 'MLTYRLEFRPAARRDLAKLDRFICSKIVADIEKLANDPRPHGVEKLEAKGKLYRVYVGPGKNYRVVYEFRTMSSLSLW' A
#
# COMPACT_ATOMS: atom_id res chain seq x y z
N MET A 1 11.57 14.74 5.59
CA MET A 1 10.54 13.68 5.69
C MET A 1 9.94 13.49 4.31
N LEU A 2 9.91 12.28 3.77
CA LEU A 2 9.37 11.99 2.44
C LEU A 2 7.94 11.49 2.61
N THR A 3 6.96 12.34 2.34
CA THR A 3 5.54 11.96 2.37
C THR A 3 5.16 11.43 0.99
N TYR A 4 4.84 10.14 0.90
CA TYR A 4 4.36 9.56 -0.35
C TYR A 4 2.89 9.89 -0.56
N ARG A 5 2.51 10.29 -1.78
CA ARG A 5 1.09 10.47 -2.15
C ARG A 5 0.46 9.09 -2.33
N LEU A 6 -0.60 8.82 -1.59
CA LEU A 6 -1.40 7.61 -1.75
C LEU A 6 -2.39 7.78 -2.91
N GLU A 7 -2.35 6.85 -3.86
CA GLU A 7 -3.29 6.79 -4.96
C GLU A 7 -3.96 5.42 -5.03
N PHE A 8 -5.29 5.42 -4.95
CA PHE A 8 -6.10 4.21 -5.05
C PHE A 8 -6.48 3.97 -6.51
N ARG A 9 -6.08 2.82 -7.05
CA ARG A 9 -6.55 2.37 -8.37
C ARG A 9 -8.07 2.16 -8.35
N PRO A 10 -8.77 2.34 -9.50
CA PRO A 10 -10.22 2.12 -9.57
C PRO A 10 -10.68 0.72 -9.14
N ALA A 11 -9.83 -0.30 -9.32
CA ALA A 11 -10.09 -1.65 -8.81
C ALA A 11 -10.08 -1.69 -7.28
N ALA A 12 -9.07 -1.09 -6.64
CA ALA A 12 -8.97 -1.03 -5.19
C ALA A 12 -10.15 -0.27 -4.56
N ARG A 13 -10.60 0.83 -5.18
CA ARG A 13 -11.80 1.55 -4.71
C ARG A 13 -13.05 0.68 -4.78
N ARG A 14 -13.23 -0.07 -5.87
CA ARG A 14 -14.35 -1.01 -6.04
C ARG A 14 -14.32 -2.12 -5.00
N ASP A 15 -13.15 -2.62 -4.65
CA ASP A 15 -13.02 -3.66 -3.64
C ASP A 15 -13.27 -3.12 -2.23
N LEU A 16 -12.76 -1.94 -1.89
CA LEU A 16 -13.05 -1.26 -0.64
C LEU A 16 -14.55 -0.95 -0.46
N ALA A 17 -15.22 -0.59 -1.56
CA ALA A 17 -16.66 -0.29 -1.54
C ALA A 17 -17.54 -1.52 -1.24
N LYS A 18 -17.03 -2.74 -1.41
CA LYS A 18 -17.75 -3.99 -1.06
C LYS A 18 -17.62 -4.35 0.42
N LEU A 19 -16.70 -3.72 1.14
CA LEU A 19 -16.44 -4.02 2.54
C LEU A 19 -17.33 -3.17 3.44
N ASP A 20 -17.60 -3.68 4.64
CA ASP A 20 -18.26 -2.89 5.68
C ASP A 20 -17.45 -1.63 6.01
N ARG A 21 -18.15 -0.56 6.39
CA ARG A 21 -17.55 0.75 6.68
C ARG A 21 -16.48 0.68 7.77
N PHE A 22 -16.67 -0.14 8.80
CA PHE A 22 -15.69 -0.32 9.87
C PHE A 22 -14.39 -0.93 9.33
N ILE A 23 -14.51 -1.96 8.49
CA ILE A 23 -13.38 -2.67 7.89
C ILE A 23 -12.63 -1.73 6.94
N CYS A 24 -13.35 -1.02 6.08
CA CYS A 24 -12.78 -0.04 5.15
C CYS A 24 -11.98 1.03 5.91
N SER A 25 -12.53 1.58 7.00
CA SER A 25 -11.83 2.57 7.83
C SER A 25 -10.52 2.03 8.43
N LYS A 26 -10.51 0.77 8.92
CA LYS A 26 -9.30 0.14 9.45
C LYS A 26 -8.24 -0.09 8.38
N ILE A 27 -8.66 -0.55 7.20
CA ILE A 27 -7.76 -0.77 6.06
C ILE A 27 -7.13 0.57 5.62
N VAL A 28 -7.93 1.63 5.50
CA VAL A 28 -7.43 2.96 5.12
C VAL A 28 -6.42 3.47 6.15
N ALA A 29 -6.71 3.35 7.45
CA ALA A 29 -5.79 3.78 8.50
C ALA A 29 -4.45 3.03 8.47
N ASP A 30 -4.45 1.74 8.11
CA ASP A 30 -3.20 0.98 7.92
C ASP A 30 -2.45 1.39 6.65
N ILE A 31 -3.17 1.69 5.55
CA ILE A 31 -2.57 2.20 4.32
C ILE A 31 -1.96 3.59 4.52
N GLU A 32 -2.57 4.45 5.33
CA GLU A 32 -2.03 5.78 5.65
C GLU A 32 -0.66 5.70 6.34
N LYS A 33 -0.40 4.64 7.11
CA LYS A 33 0.93 4.40 7.70
C LYS A 33 1.98 4.12 6.62
N LEU A 34 1.59 3.49 5.50
CA LEU A 34 2.47 3.21 4.37
C LEU A 34 2.99 4.49 3.69
N ALA A 35 2.27 5.61 3.83
CA ALA A 35 2.71 6.90 3.27
C ALA A 35 3.95 7.45 3.99
N ASN A 36 4.12 7.13 5.27
CA ASN A 36 5.24 7.57 6.11
C ASN A 36 6.38 6.53 6.12
N ASP A 37 6.02 5.25 6.23
CA ASP A 37 6.94 4.14 6.13
C ASP A 37 6.47 3.20 5.01
N PRO A 38 7.03 3.28 3.79
CA PRO A 38 6.58 2.47 2.66
C PRO A 38 6.95 0.99 2.77
N ARG A 39 7.75 0.58 3.77
CA ARG A 39 8.14 -0.83 3.97
C ARG A 39 8.15 -1.20 5.47
N PRO A 40 6.98 -1.20 6.13
CA PRO A 40 6.90 -1.65 7.50
C PRO A 40 7.18 -3.15 7.60
N HIS A 41 7.45 -3.61 8.82
CA HIS A 41 7.69 -5.02 9.09
C HIS A 41 6.49 -5.90 8.66
N GLY A 42 6.76 -6.96 7.90
CA GLY A 42 5.73 -7.86 7.36
C GLY A 42 5.25 -7.53 5.94
N VAL A 43 5.92 -6.61 5.24
CA VAL A 43 5.76 -6.44 3.79
C VAL A 43 6.57 -7.49 3.03
N GLU A 44 5.94 -8.11 2.04
CA GLU A 44 6.59 -9.05 1.12
C GLU A 44 6.73 -8.42 -0.27
N LYS A 45 7.93 -8.47 -0.84
CA LYS A 45 8.18 -8.01 -2.21
C LYS A 45 7.71 -9.08 -3.19
N LEU A 46 6.90 -8.71 -4.18
CA LEU A 46 6.46 -9.61 -5.25
C LEU A 46 7.47 -9.54 -6.40
N GLU A 47 8.36 -10.52 -6.47
CA GLU A 47 9.51 -10.54 -7.39
C GLU A 47 9.11 -10.48 -8.88
N ALA A 48 8.01 -11.13 -9.25
CA ALA A 48 7.56 -11.25 -10.64
C ALA A 48 7.21 -9.93 -11.35
N LYS A 49 7.01 -8.82 -10.61
CA LYS A 49 6.63 -7.51 -11.19
C LYS A 49 7.53 -6.35 -10.76
N GLY A 50 8.73 -6.65 -10.24
CA GLY A 50 9.85 -5.72 -10.00
C GLY A 50 9.64 -4.60 -8.97
N LYS A 51 8.41 -4.14 -8.75
CA LYS A 51 8.07 -2.95 -7.96
C LYS A 51 6.78 -3.11 -7.15
N LEU A 52 6.22 -4.33 -7.09
CA LEU A 52 5.02 -4.62 -6.32
C LEU A 52 5.38 -5.18 -4.95
N TYR A 53 4.59 -4.80 -3.96
CA TYR A 53 4.69 -5.24 -2.58
C TYR A 53 3.32 -5.71 -2.10
N ARG A 54 3.30 -6.65 -1.17
CA ARG A 54 2.11 -7.16 -0.49
C ARG A 54 2.23 -6.90 1.00
N VAL A 55 1.13 -6.47 1.62
CA VAL A 55 1.02 -6.34 3.06
C VAL A 55 -0.37 -6.75 3.54
N TYR A 56 -0.43 -7.28 4.75
CA TYR A 56 -1.69 -7.58 5.41
C TYR A 56 -2.17 -6.39 6.24
N VAL A 57 -3.45 -6.04 6.10
CA VAL A 57 -4.08 -4.85 6.70
C VAL A 57 -5.46 -5.17 7.27
N GLY A 58 -6.02 -4.21 8.00
CA GLY A 58 -7.36 -4.30 8.53
C GLY A 58 -7.43 -5.18 9.79
N PRO A 59 -8.64 -5.39 10.34
CA PRO A 59 -8.81 -6.15 11.56
C PRO A 59 -8.29 -7.58 11.38
N GLY A 60 -7.52 -8.06 12.37
CA GLY A 60 -6.91 -9.40 12.34
C GLY A 60 -5.87 -9.63 11.25
N LYS A 61 -5.50 -8.61 10.46
CA LYS A 61 -4.61 -8.74 9.28
C LYS A 61 -5.16 -9.74 8.25
N ASN A 62 -6.47 -9.79 8.07
CA ASN A 62 -7.13 -10.73 7.14
C ASN A 62 -7.24 -10.21 5.70
N TYR A 63 -6.91 -8.94 5.45
CA TYR A 63 -7.01 -8.34 4.12
C TYR A 63 -5.62 -8.14 3.52
N ARG A 64 -5.49 -8.38 2.22
CA ARG A 64 -4.23 -8.18 1.49
C ARG A 64 -4.31 -6.92 0.64
N VAL A 65 -3.30 -6.08 0.74
CA VAL A 65 -3.11 -4.93 -0.15
C VAL A 65 -1.86 -5.17 -0.96
N VAL A 66 -2.00 -5.02 -2.28
CA VAL A 66 -0.89 -5.01 -3.21
C VAL A 66 -0.68 -3.58 -3.66
N TYR A 67 0.52 -3.06 -3.45
CA TYR A 67 0.86 -1.67 -3.75
C TYR A 67 2.22 -1.56 -4.43
N GLU A 68 2.44 -0.42 -5.05
CA GLU A 68 3.73 0.03 -5.56
C GLU A 68 3.99 1.42 -5.01
N PHE A 69 5.25 1.75 -4.78
CA PHE A 69 5.64 3.12 -4.46
C PHE A 69 6.74 3.53 -5.43
N ARG A 70 6.70 4.80 -5.85
CA ARG A 70 7.69 5.38 -6.75
C ARG A 70 8.53 6.39 -5.98
N THR A 71 9.75 6.00 -5.65
CA THR A 71 10.74 6.95 -5.12
C THR A 71 11.27 7.75 -6.29
N MET A 72 11.05 9.07 -6.28
CA MET A 72 11.56 9.98 -7.28
C MET A 72 13.02 10.31 -6.95
N SER A 73 13.92 9.33 -7.10
CA SER A 73 15.36 9.52 -6.92
C SER A 73 16.13 8.52 -7.76
N SER A 74 16.52 8.95 -8.94
CA SER A 74 17.58 8.34 -9.74
C SER A 74 18.08 9.42 -10.70
N LEU A 75 18.94 10.31 -10.20
CA LEU A 75 19.79 11.08 -11.09
C LEU A 75 21.05 10.23 -11.32
N SER A 76 21.06 9.51 -12.43
CA SER A 76 22.26 8.81 -12.90
C SER A 76 22.96 9.75 -13.87
N LEU A 77 24.08 10.33 -13.45
CA LEU A 77 25.02 10.99 -14.35
C LEU A 77 26.04 9.93 -14.78
N TRP A 78 26.10 9.68 -16.09
CA TRP A 78 27.18 8.93 -16.75
C TRP A 78 28.37 9.86 -16.97
#